data_AF-A0A8T7EWU7-F1
#
_entry.id   AF-A0A8T7EWU7-F1
#
_cell.length_a   1.000
_cell.length_b   1.000
_cell.length_c   1.000
_cell.angle_alpha   90.00
_cell.angle_beta   90.00
_cell.angle_gamma   90.00
#
_symmetry.space_group_name_H-M   'P 1'
#
loop_
_entity.id
_entity.type
_entity.pdbx_description
1 polymer ?
#
loop_
_entity_poly.entity_id
_entity_poly.type
_entity_poly.pdbx_seq_one_letter_code
_entity_poly.pdbx_strand_id
1 'polypeptide(L)'
;MGQLHRGGGRAIHGAESGALVELYGRYDGSDALNAYRAYFDRGGSASLGYYSPERDLGGVGYTIEANRWYTLQLEMVGRRLRYSIDGQRVLSTFDDSRGEGLAGVLVHRGTQACIDNVRVWLPAVPPDAITVSVFTAAGSVNLRTGPATTFPTAGVAHTGDFLTAIGRDASTRWLRVRTRSGTTAWIAAMLVRPLGGVLVDIHDLPVMSP
;
A
#
# COMPACT_ATOMS: atom_id res chain seq x y z
N MET A 1 15.39 4.46 -42.73
CA MET A 1 15.76 3.07 -42.42
C MET A 1 15.49 2.87 -40.94
N GLY A 2 14.32 2.29 -40.62
CA GLY A 2 13.83 2.21 -39.24
C GLY A 2 14.48 1.05 -38.48
N GLN A 3 14.79 1.27 -37.21
CA GLN A 3 15.00 0.19 -36.26
C GLN A 3 13.87 0.19 -35.25
N LEU A 4 13.08 -0.89 -35.28
CA LEU A 4 12.25 -1.32 -34.16
C LEU A 4 13.18 -1.72 -33.01
N HIS A 5 12.97 -1.16 -31.82
CA HIS A 5 13.47 -1.74 -30.58
C HIS A 5 12.29 -2.36 -29.81
N ARG A 6 12.37 -3.69 -29.65
CA ARG A 6 11.43 -4.51 -28.92
C ARG A 6 11.62 -4.29 -27.41
N GLY A 7 10.51 -3.92 -26.75
CA GLY A 7 10.08 -4.39 -25.42
C GLY A 7 11.08 -4.44 -24.26
N GLY A 8 11.11 -3.37 -23.45
CA GLY A 8 11.57 -3.38 -22.07
C GLY A 8 11.12 -2.09 -21.40
N GLY A 9 10.25 -2.16 -20.39
CA GLY A 9 9.58 -0.99 -19.79
C GLY A 9 10.54 0.01 -19.14
N ARG A 10 10.34 1.32 -19.36
CA ARG A 10 11.22 2.42 -18.93
C ARG A 10 10.39 3.68 -18.63
N ALA A 11 10.56 4.31 -17.45
CA ALA A 11 9.51 5.18 -16.91
C ALA A 11 9.74 6.72 -16.84
N ILE A 12 10.92 7.31 -16.53
CA ILE A 12 11.07 8.80 -16.60
C ILE A 12 12.47 9.32 -17.03
N HIS A 13 12.62 10.19 -18.05
CA HIS A 13 13.89 10.88 -18.39
C HIS A 13 14.17 12.10 -17.51
N GLY A 14 15.36 12.11 -16.89
CA GLY A 14 15.86 13.16 -16.01
C GLY A 14 15.86 14.56 -16.62
N ALA A 15 15.29 15.47 -15.87
CA ALA A 15 15.15 16.88 -16.16
C ALA A 15 16.26 17.66 -15.43
N GLU A 16 16.60 18.84 -15.93
CA GLU A 16 17.64 19.71 -15.36
C GLU A 16 17.46 19.93 -13.83
N SER A 17 18.56 20.19 -13.11
CA SER A 17 18.58 20.47 -11.67
C SER A 17 17.43 21.42 -11.25
N GLY A 18 16.39 20.88 -10.60
CA GLY A 18 15.21 21.66 -10.16
C GLY A 18 13.86 21.11 -10.59
N ALA A 19 13.86 20.08 -11.44
CA ALA A 19 12.69 19.37 -11.89
C ALA A 19 11.94 18.59 -10.79
N LEU A 20 10.63 18.78 -10.73
CA LEU A 20 9.74 18.13 -9.77
C LEU A 20 8.71 17.30 -10.54
N VAL A 21 8.93 15.99 -10.57
CA VAL A 21 7.93 14.99 -11.00
C VAL A 21 7.46 14.24 -9.78
N GLU A 22 6.16 14.08 -9.66
CA GLU A 22 5.53 13.51 -8.47
C GLU A 22 4.52 12.44 -8.86
N LEU A 23 4.49 11.35 -8.11
CA LEU A 23 3.38 10.41 -8.12
C LEU A 23 2.36 10.85 -7.07
N TYR A 24 1.09 10.91 -7.46
CA TYR A 24 -0.02 11.16 -6.55
C TYR A 24 -0.93 9.95 -6.46
N GLY A 25 -1.50 9.75 -5.28
CA GLY A 25 -2.55 8.76 -5.06
C GLY A 25 -3.50 9.19 -3.95
N ARG A 26 -4.72 8.65 -4.03
CA ARG A 26 -5.87 9.03 -3.19
C ARG A 26 -6.20 10.52 -3.30
N TYR A 27 -6.01 11.09 -4.49
CA TYR A 27 -6.39 12.46 -4.80
C TYR A 27 -7.91 12.64 -4.82
N ASP A 28 -8.39 13.72 -4.22
CA ASP A 28 -9.81 14.00 -4.05
C ASP A 28 -10.50 14.70 -5.24
N GLY A 29 -9.74 15.12 -6.25
CA GLY A 29 -10.28 15.85 -7.40
C GLY A 29 -10.39 17.37 -7.20
N SER A 30 -9.93 17.90 -6.06
CA SER A 30 -9.98 19.34 -5.76
C SER A 30 -8.76 20.13 -6.24
N ASP A 31 -8.95 21.41 -6.54
CA ASP A 31 -7.85 22.31 -6.90
C ASP A 31 -6.78 22.46 -5.79
N ALA A 32 -7.11 22.09 -4.56
CA ALA A 32 -6.18 22.06 -3.43
C ALA A 32 -5.21 20.86 -3.46
N LEU A 33 -5.37 19.94 -4.42
CA LEU A 33 -4.54 18.74 -4.57
C LEU A 33 -4.47 17.89 -3.30
N ASN A 34 -5.59 17.72 -2.57
CA ASN A 34 -5.61 16.91 -1.35
C ASN A 34 -5.31 15.43 -1.69
N ALA A 35 -4.06 15.02 -1.50
CA ALA A 35 -3.54 13.74 -1.96
C ALA A 35 -2.23 13.38 -1.24
N TYR A 36 -1.90 12.09 -1.22
CA TYR A 36 -0.54 11.64 -0.92
C TYR A 36 0.35 11.83 -2.13
N ARG A 37 1.61 12.17 -1.89
CA ARG A 37 2.63 12.38 -2.92
C ARG A 37 3.90 11.60 -2.63
N ALA A 38 4.51 11.04 -3.67
CA ALA A 38 5.90 10.58 -3.66
C ALA A 38 6.67 11.40 -4.68
N TYR A 39 7.78 12.00 -4.25
CA TYR A 39 8.48 13.01 -5.04
C TYR A 39 9.97 12.98 -4.75
N PHE A 40 10.71 13.66 -5.61
CA PHE A 40 12.07 14.04 -5.31
C PHE A 40 12.12 15.51 -4.95
N ASP A 41 12.78 15.86 -3.85
CA ASP A 41 13.00 17.25 -3.52
C ASP A 41 14.22 17.83 -4.26
N ARG A 42 14.31 19.16 -4.30
CA ARG A 42 15.46 19.88 -4.86
C ARG A 42 16.73 19.76 -4.00
N GLY A 43 16.61 19.24 -2.79
CA GLY A 43 17.71 19.03 -1.84
C GLY A 43 18.42 17.69 -2.00
N GLY A 44 17.96 16.82 -2.90
CA GLY A 44 18.50 15.49 -3.11
C GLY A 44 17.95 14.45 -2.16
N SER A 45 16.63 14.46 -1.91
CA SER A 45 15.92 13.40 -1.20
C SER A 45 14.77 12.83 -2.02
N ALA A 46 14.50 11.55 -1.83
CA ALA A 46 13.26 10.89 -2.19
C ALA A 46 12.32 10.98 -0.98
N SER A 47 11.09 11.48 -1.18
CA SER A 47 10.22 11.89 -0.07
C SER A 47 8.77 11.43 -0.26
N LEU A 48 8.09 11.19 0.86
CA LEU A 48 6.65 10.96 0.95
C LEU A 48 6.00 12.14 1.68
N GLY A 49 4.85 12.59 1.20
CA GLY A 49 4.12 13.69 1.82
C GLY A 49 2.63 13.65 1.56
N TYR A 50 1.93 14.64 2.10
CA TYR A 50 0.52 14.93 1.84
C TYR A 50 0.38 16.41 1.49
N TYR A 51 -0.39 16.78 0.46
CA TYR A 51 -0.32 18.16 -0.08
C TYR A 51 -1.11 19.20 0.72
N SER A 52 -2.32 18.90 1.20
CA SER A 52 -3.19 19.94 1.78
C SER A 52 -4.07 19.44 2.94
N PRO A 53 -3.81 19.88 4.19
CA PRO A 53 -2.64 20.69 4.57
C PRO A 53 -1.34 19.92 4.34
N GLU A 54 -0.28 20.64 3.99
CA GLU A 54 1.02 20.03 3.70
C GLU A 54 1.56 19.29 4.92
N ARG A 55 1.93 18.02 4.74
CA ARG A 55 2.58 17.21 5.77
C ARG A 55 3.74 16.45 5.17
N ASP A 56 4.88 16.53 5.85
CA ASP A 56 6.03 15.67 5.58
C ASP A 56 5.81 14.31 6.26
N LEU A 57 5.86 13.23 5.47
CA LEU A 57 5.71 11.86 5.94
C LEU A 57 7.05 11.09 5.93
N GLY A 58 8.14 11.78 5.63
CA GLY A 58 9.50 11.28 5.66
C GLY A 58 10.25 11.46 4.34
N GLY A 59 11.57 11.61 4.45
CA GLY A 59 12.51 11.72 3.34
C GLY A 59 13.77 10.88 3.57
N VAL A 60 14.39 10.42 2.48
CA VAL A 60 15.70 9.78 2.50
C VAL A 60 16.59 10.40 1.43
N GLY A 61 17.86 10.67 1.76
CA GLY A 61 18.81 11.17 0.79
C GLY A 61 18.87 10.28 -0.45
N TYR A 62 18.69 10.89 -1.62
CA TYR A 62 18.67 10.23 -2.91
C TYR A 62 19.16 11.17 -4.01
N THR A 63 20.20 10.76 -4.73
CA THR A 63 20.74 11.55 -5.83
C THR A 63 20.12 11.13 -7.15
N ILE A 64 19.54 12.10 -7.87
CA ILE A 64 19.10 11.91 -9.24
C ILE A 64 20.19 12.36 -10.19
N GLU A 65 20.58 11.46 -11.07
CA GLU A 65 21.39 11.74 -12.26
C GLU A 65 20.50 12.31 -13.38
N ALA A 66 20.91 13.45 -13.95
CA ALA A 66 20.27 14.04 -15.12
C ALA A 66 20.32 13.08 -16.32
N ASN A 67 19.32 13.15 -17.21
CA ASN A 67 19.19 12.31 -18.41
C ASN A 67 19.15 10.79 -18.17
N ARG A 68 18.97 10.35 -16.92
CA ARG A 68 18.76 8.93 -16.59
C ARG A 68 17.27 8.60 -16.54
N TRP A 69 16.93 7.38 -16.95
CA TRP A 69 15.59 6.82 -16.78
C TRP A 69 15.40 6.23 -15.37
N TYR A 70 14.32 6.60 -14.68
CA TYR A 70 13.92 6.02 -13.39
C TYR A 70 12.58 5.29 -13.48
N THR A 71 12.41 4.25 -12.68
CA THR A 71 11.10 3.64 -12.40
C THR A 71 10.63 4.05 -11.01
N LEU A 72 9.58 4.87 -10.94
CA LEU A 72 8.99 5.30 -9.68
C LEU A 72 7.76 4.46 -9.37
N GLN A 73 7.63 4.04 -8.12
CA GLN A 73 6.47 3.30 -7.65
C GLN A 73 6.01 3.80 -6.29
N LEU A 74 4.78 4.29 -6.25
CA LEU A 74 4.06 4.63 -5.03
C LEU A 74 2.99 3.57 -4.77
N GLU A 75 3.16 2.82 -3.68
CA GLU A 75 2.20 1.81 -3.24
C GLU A 75 1.43 2.31 -2.02
N MET A 76 0.09 2.21 -2.05
CA MET A 76 -0.79 2.63 -0.97
C MET A 76 -1.74 1.51 -0.57
N VAL A 77 -1.64 1.09 0.68
CA VAL A 77 -2.24 -0.14 1.20
C VAL A 77 -2.74 0.14 2.60
N GLY A 78 -4.06 0.17 2.82
CA GLY A 78 -4.59 0.61 4.11
C GLY A 78 -4.00 1.98 4.47
N ARG A 79 -3.32 2.10 5.61
CA ARG A 79 -2.57 3.31 6.00
C ARG A 79 -1.09 3.29 5.59
N ARG A 80 -0.58 2.18 5.08
CA ARG A 80 0.82 2.03 4.69
C ARG A 80 1.08 2.63 3.32
N LEU A 81 2.11 3.49 3.26
CA LEU A 81 2.60 4.12 2.05
C LEU A 81 4.04 3.66 1.81
N ARG A 82 4.35 3.21 0.58
CA ARG A 82 5.72 2.82 0.20
C ARG A 82 6.14 3.54 -1.06
N TYR A 83 7.36 4.07 -1.04
CA TYR A 83 8.01 4.64 -2.21
C TYR A 83 9.19 3.76 -2.61
N SER A 84 9.23 3.36 -3.88
CA SER A 84 10.32 2.60 -4.46
C SER A 84 10.85 3.29 -5.72
N ILE A 85 12.16 3.23 -5.90
CA ILE A 85 12.87 3.77 -7.06
C ILE A 85 13.69 2.63 -7.66
N ASP A 86 13.56 2.41 -8.97
CA ASP A 86 14.21 1.31 -9.70
C ASP A 86 13.96 -0.07 -9.06
N GLY A 87 12.76 -0.24 -8.48
CA GLY A 87 12.35 -1.47 -7.79
C GLY A 87 12.86 -1.62 -6.35
N GLN A 88 13.79 -0.76 -5.91
CA GLN A 88 14.26 -0.74 -4.53
C GLN A 88 13.36 0.13 -3.66
N ARG A 89 12.86 -0.41 -2.55
CA ARG A 89 12.12 0.38 -1.56
C ARG A 89 13.06 1.38 -0.89
N VAL A 90 12.73 2.67 -0.99
CA VAL A 90 13.49 3.76 -0.38
C VAL A 90 12.81 4.33 0.86
N LEU A 91 11.47 4.29 0.92
CA LEU A 91 10.69 4.73 2.08
C LEU A 91 9.48 3.84 2.36
N SER A 92 9.10 3.79 3.63
CA SER A 92 7.85 3.20 4.12
C SER A 92 7.36 4.00 5.33
N THR A 93 6.11 4.42 5.31
CA THR A 93 5.49 5.18 6.40
C THR A 93 4.01 4.82 6.54
N PHE A 94 3.34 5.38 7.54
CA PHE A 94 1.92 5.15 7.81
C PHE A 94 1.17 6.48 7.96
N ASP A 95 0.06 6.65 7.22
CA ASP A 95 -0.87 7.77 7.34
C ASP A 95 -2.26 7.32 6.84
N ASP A 96 -3.33 7.70 7.54
CA ASP A 96 -4.71 7.29 7.26
C ASP A 96 -5.65 8.47 6.96
N SER A 97 -5.10 9.65 6.67
CA SER A 97 -5.86 10.85 6.33
C SER A 97 -6.78 10.67 5.12
N ARG A 98 -6.44 9.76 4.19
CA ARG A 98 -7.34 9.31 3.12
C ARG A 98 -7.19 7.83 2.84
N GLY A 99 -8.31 7.16 2.58
CA GLY A 99 -8.35 5.76 2.14
C GLY A 99 -8.46 5.56 0.62
N GLU A 100 -8.95 6.57 -0.11
CA GLU A 100 -9.35 6.44 -1.52
C GLU A 100 -9.21 7.75 -2.32
N GLY A 101 -9.23 7.61 -3.64
CA GLY A 101 -9.22 8.72 -4.59
C GLY A 101 -8.49 8.37 -5.88
N LEU A 102 -8.30 9.38 -6.72
CA LEU A 102 -7.62 9.28 -8.01
C LEU A 102 -6.11 9.08 -7.82
N ALA A 103 -5.44 8.59 -8.86
CA ALA A 103 -3.99 8.49 -8.93
C ALA A 103 -3.48 9.11 -10.23
N GLY A 104 -2.26 9.64 -10.20
CA GLY A 104 -1.70 10.33 -11.35
C GLY A 104 -0.24 10.69 -11.20
N VAL A 105 0.28 11.36 -12.23
CA VAL A 105 1.62 11.94 -12.26
C VAL A 105 1.46 13.44 -12.44
N LEU A 106 2.20 14.23 -11.65
CA LEU A 106 2.24 15.68 -11.76
C LEU A 106 3.65 16.10 -12.19
N VAL A 107 3.71 17.06 -13.10
CA VAL A 107 4.95 17.70 -13.53
C VAL A 107 4.81 19.19 -13.26
N HIS A 108 5.69 19.73 -12.42
CA HIS A 108 5.62 21.14 -12.01
C HIS A 108 6.02 22.09 -13.14
N ARG A 109 5.51 23.32 -13.09
CA ARG A 109 5.87 24.40 -14.03
C ARG A 109 7.39 24.55 -14.11
N GLY A 110 7.92 24.61 -15.33
CA GLY A 110 9.35 24.74 -15.59
C GLY A 110 10.12 23.40 -15.55
N THR A 111 9.43 22.27 -15.37
CA THR A 111 10.05 20.95 -15.47
C THR A 111 9.87 20.35 -16.86
N GLN A 112 10.96 19.93 -17.51
CA GLN A 112 10.91 19.14 -18.74
C GLN A 112 11.15 17.66 -18.43
N ALA A 113 10.09 16.86 -18.35
CA ALA A 113 10.18 15.42 -18.10
C ALA A 113 9.57 14.61 -19.25
N CYS A 114 10.17 13.46 -19.57
CA CYS A 114 9.50 12.43 -20.34
C CYS A 114 8.92 11.40 -19.38
N ILE A 115 7.66 11.01 -19.58
CA ILE A 115 6.99 9.99 -18.77
C ILE A 115 6.52 8.89 -19.71
N ASP A 116 6.82 7.65 -19.37
CA ASP A 116 6.38 6.48 -20.11
C ASP A 116 6.00 5.34 -19.14
N ASN A 117 5.29 4.34 -19.63
CA ASN A 117 4.89 3.14 -18.87
C ASN A 117 4.05 3.43 -17.61
N VAL A 118 3.23 4.49 -17.64
CA VAL A 118 2.29 4.79 -16.55
C VAL A 118 1.30 3.64 -16.41
N ARG A 119 1.30 3.04 -15.23
CA ARG A 119 0.42 1.92 -14.88
C ARG A 119 -0.15 2.19 -13.51
N VAL A 120 -1.47 2.05 -13.40
CA VAL A 120 -2.20 2.11 -12.15
C VAL A 120 -2.99 0.81 -12.05
N TRP A 121 -2.72 0.03 -11.02
CA TRP A 121 -3.45 -1.21 -10.77
C TRP A 121 -3.84 -1.26 -9.31
N LEU A 122 -4.99 -1.89 -9.06
CA LEU A 122 -5.30 -2.34 -7.71
C LEU A 122 -4.26 -3.42 -7.36
N PRO A 123 -3.67 -3.40 -6.17
CA PRO A 123 -2.65 -4.35 -5.77
C PRO A 123 -3.07 -5.81 -6.06
N ALA A 124 -2.18 -6.57 -6.72
CA ALA A 124 -2.47 -7.89 -7.29
C ALA A 124 -2.70 -9.01 -6.25
N VAL A 125 -2.39 -8.70 -4.99
CA VAL A 125 -2.80 -9.42 -3.78
C VAL A 125 -3.64 -8.40 -3.02
N PRO A 126 -4.73 -8.74 -2.27
CA PRO A 126 -5.20 -7.81 -1.27
C PRO A 126 -3.96 -7.44 -0.48
N PRO A 127 -3.52 -6.19 -0.54
CA PRO A 127 -2.19 -5.82 -0.06
C PRO A 127 -2.07 -5.96 1.48
N ASP A 128 -3.20 -6.36 2.02
CA ASP A 128 -3.68 -6.65 3.34
C ASP A 128 -3.96 -8.16 3.51
N ALA A 129 -3.25 -9.03 2.80
CA ALA A 129 -3.30 -10.46 3.06
C ALA A 129 -2.20 -10.79 4.06
N ILE A 130 -2.57 -10.91 5.33
CA ILE A 130 -1.64 -11.22 6.42
C ILE A 130 -1.79 -12.70 6.76
N THR A 131 -0.69 -13.47 6.68
CA THR A 131 -0.71 -14.81 7.26
C THR A 131 -0.73 -14.69 8.78
N VAL A 132 -1.74 -15.29 9.40
CA VAL A 132 -1.88 -15.35 10.85
C VAL A 132 -1.91 -16.82 11.30
N SER A 133 -1.28 -17.12 12.42
CA SER A 133 -1.45 -18.41 13.12
C SER A 133 -2.50 -18.29 14.21
N VAL A 134 -3.39 -19.27 14.33
CA VAL A 134 -4.32 -19.38 15.46
C VAL A 134 -3.54 -19.66 16.75
N PHE A 135 -3.79 -18.86 17.78
CA PHE A 135 -3.09 -18.89 19.05
C PHE A 135 -4.09 -18.81 20.21
N THR A 136 -4.52 -19.97 20.70
CA THR A 136 -5.44 -20.08 21.84
C THR A 136 -5.08 -21.27 22.73
N ALA A 137 -5.28 -21.13 24.05
CA ALA A 137 -5.11 -22.23 25.01
C ALA A 137 -6.25 -23.25 24.97
N ALA A 138 -7.40 -22.90 24.39
CA ALA A 138 -8.57 -23.78 24.29
C ALA A 138 -8.41 -24.91 23.24
N GLY A 139 -7.33 -24.90 22.45
CA GLY A 139 -7.06 -25.86 21.38
C GLY A 139 -7.81 -25.58 20.07
N SER A 140 -8.99 -24.94 20.13
CA SER A 140 -9.77 -24.54 18.96
C SER A 140 -10.54 -23.24 19.16
N VAL A 141 -11.01 -22.67 18.04
CA VAL A 141 -11.79 -21.44 17.98
C VAL A 141 -12.84 -21.52 16.87
N ASN A 142 -14.03 -20.97 17.14
CA ASN A 142 -15.07 -20.86 16.13
C ASN A 142 -14.74 -19.75 15.11
N LEU A 143 -14.79 -20.12 13.84
CA LEU A 143 -14.89 -19.18 12.73
C LEU A 143 -16.37 -18.83 12.55
N ARG A 144 -16.68 -17.55 12.34
CA ARG A 144 -18.06 -17.04 12.31
C ARG A 144 -18.43 -16.39 10.99
N THR A 145 -19.72 -16.30 10.71
CA THR A 145 -20.21 -15.64 9.49
C THR A 145 -20.11 -14.11 9.56
N GLY A 146 -19.93 -13.52 10.76
CA GLY A 146 -19.75 -12.08 10.95
C GLY A 146 -18.91 -11.72 12.20
N PRO A 147 -18.54 -10.44 12.37
CA PRO A 147 -17.61 -9.95 13.38
C PRO A 147 -18.24 -9.77 14.78
N ALA A 148 -18.95 -10.79 15.27
CA ALA A 148 -19.40 -10.85 16.67
C ALA A 148 -19.69 -12.29 17.10
N THR A 149 -19.70 -12.54 18.41
CA THR A 149 -20.03 -13.86 18.97
C THR A 149 -21.50 -14.25 18.79
N THR A 150 -22.36 -13.32 18.38
CA THR A 150 -23.77 -13.55 18.06
C THR A 150 -23.99 -14.09 16.63
N PHE A 151 -23.01 -13.95 15.74
CA PHE A 151 -23.11 -14.52 14.38
C PHE A 151 -22.93 -16.04 14.41
N PRO A 152 -23.66 -16.79 13.56
CA PRO A 152 -23.50 -18.23 13.44
C PRO A 152 -22.06 -18.69 13.20
N THR A 153 -21.74 -19.90 13.67
CA THR A 153 -20.47 -20.57 13.39
C THR A 153 -20.43 -21.00 11.92
N ALA A 154 -19.41 -20.57 11.19
CA ALA A 154 -19.10 -20.96 9.81
C ALA A 154 -18.08 -22.12 9.73
N GLY A 155 -17.39 -22.41 10.84
CA GLY A 155 -16.42 -23.49 10.94
C GLY A 155 -15.60 -23.41 12.22
N VAL A 156 -14.55 -24.22 12.30
CA VAL A 156 -13.63 -24.26 13.44
C VAL A 156 -12.19 -24.23 12.92
N ALA A 157 -11.32 -23.48 13.60
CA ALA A 157 -9.89 -23.53 13.40
C ALA A 157 -9.20 -24.00 14.68
N HIS A 158 -8.06 -24.66 14.55
CA HIS A 158 -7.28 -25.23 15.64
C HIS A 158 -6.04 -24.40 15.91
N THR A 159 -5.54 -24.43 17.15
CA THR A 159 -4.27 -23.80 17.50
C THR A 159 -3.15 -24.29 16.58
N GLY A 160 -2.39 -23.35 16.03
CA GLY A 160 -1.34 -23.62 15.04
C GLY A 160 -1.80 -23.56 13.58
N ASP A 161 -3.11 -23.54 13.31
CA ASP A 161 -3.61 -23.38 11.94
C ASP A 161 -3.19 -22.03 11.36
N PHE A 162 -2.79 -22.04 10.09
CA PHE A 162 -2.49 -20.83 9.33
C PHE A 162 -3.70 -20.38 8.53
N LEU A 163 -4.04 -19.10 8.69
CA LEU A 163 -5.12 -18.43 7.97
C LEU A 163 -4.56 -17.21 7.22
N THR A 164 -5.24 -16.80 6.16
CA THR A 164 -4.94 -15.53 5.49
C THR A 164 -5.96 -14.50 5.96
N ALA A 165 -5.58 -13.59 6.86
CA ALA A 165 -6.39 -12.41 7.16
C ALA A 165 -6.41 -11.50 5.94
N ILE A 166 -7.60 -11.14 5.46
CA ILE A 166 -7.84 -10.39 4.22
C ILE A 166 -8.63 -9.10 4.46
N GLY A 167 -8.98 -8.83 5.71
CA GLY A 167 -9.82 -7.72 6.13
C GLY A 167 -10.03 -7.73 7.63
N ARG A 168 -10.63 -6.65 8.13
CA ARG A 168 -11.01 -6.48 9.54
C ARG A 168 -12.34 -5.77 9.66
N ASP A 169 -12.92 -5.80 10.84
CA ASP A 169 -14.03 -4.93 11.18
C ASP A 169 -13.51 -3.51 11.50
N ALA A 170 -14.42 -2.55 11.61
CA ALA A 170 -14.07 -1.17 11.92
C ALA A 170 -13.35 -1.04 13.28
N SER A 171 -13.65 -1.91 14.26
CA SER A 171 -13.00 -1.90 15.58
C SER A 171 -11.69 -2.69 15.65
N THR A 172 -11.29 -3.37 14.58
CA THR A 172 -10.12 -4.27 14.52
C THR A 172 -10.14 -5.39 15.57
N ARG A 173 -11.31 -5.69 16.14
CA ARG A 173 -11.50 -6.80 17.09
C ARG A 173 -11.73 -8.12 16.36
N TRP A 174 -12.11 -8.07 15.09
CA TRP A 174 -12.38 -9.22 14.26
C TRP A 174 -11.63 -9.10 12.94
N LEU A 175 -11.05 -10.21 12.50
CA LEU A 175 -10.41 -10.34 11.20
C LEU A 175 -11.29 -11.19 10.29
N ARG A 176 -11.47 -10.72 9.06
CA ARG A 176 -11.97 -11.57 7.99
C ARG A 176 -10.80 -12.38 7.47
N VAL A 177 -10.94 -13.69 7.51
CA VAL A 177 -9.89 -14.66 7.19
C VAL A 177 -10.34 -15.60 6.09
N ARG A 178 -9.40 -16.06 5.29
CA ARG A 178 -9.55 -17.14 4.33
C ARG A 178 -8.75 -18.36 4.80
N THR A 179 -9.42 -19.50 4.91
CA THR A 179 -8.80 -20.78 5.23
C THR A 179 -8.02 -21.34 4.04
N ARG A 180 -7.22 -22.38 4.27
CA ARG A 180 -6.50 -23.09 3.19
C ARG A 180 -7.44 -23.70 2.14
N SER A 181 -8.66 -24.08 2.54
CA SER A 181 -9.70 -24.58 1.63
C SER A 181 -10.40 -23.48 0.82
N GLY A 182 -10.05 -22.21 1.02
CA GLY A 182 -10.66 -21.06 0.34
C GLY A 182 -11.91 -20.51 1.02
N THR A 183 -12.39 -21.14 2.08
CA THR A 183 -13.55 -20.67 2.86
C THR A 183 -13.22 -19.35 3.55
N THR A 184 -14.10 -18.36 3.45
CA THR A 184 -13.95 -17.07 4.13
C THR A 184 -14.86 -17.00 5.36
N ALA A 185 -14.32 -16.53 6.48
CA ALA A 185 -15.05 -16.39 7.73
C ALA A 185 -14.43 -15.29 8.61
N TRP A 186 -14.97 -15.08 9.80
CA TRP A 186 -14.51 -14.11 10.79
C TRP A 186 -13.94 -14.81 12.02
N ILE A 187 -12.83 -14.28 12.54
CA ILE A 187 -12.17 -14.75 13.78
C ILE A 187 -11.83 -13.54 14.66
N ALA A 188 -11.89 -13.70 15.98
CA ALA A 188 -11.47 -12.65 16.90
C ALA A 188 -9.96 -12.40 16.78
N ALA A 189 -9.56 -11.15 16.57
CA ALA A 189 -8.17 -10.75 16.32
C ALA A 189 -7.22 -11.16 17.47
N MET A 190 -7.72 -11.15 18.71
CA MET A 190 -6.96 -11.56 19.90
C MET A 190 -6.53 -13.04 19.90
N LEU A 191 -7.19 -13.88 19.10
CA LEU A 191 -6.96 -15.33 19.03
C LEU A 191 -6.01 -15.73 17.91
N VAL A 192 -5.36 -14.77 17.27
CA VAL A 192 -4.35 -15.02 16.23
C VAL A 192 -3.08 -14.22 16.47
N ARG A 193 -2.02 -14.63 15.78
CA ARG A 193 -0.73 -13.94 15.76
C ARG A 193 -0.28 -13.76 14.30
N PRO A 194 0.02 -12.54 13.84
CA PRO A 194 0.63 -12.32 12.54
C PRO A 194 1.98 -13.03 12.44
N LEU A 195 2.25 -13.62 11.27
CA LEU A 195 3.53 -14.20 10.93
C LEU A 195 4.25 -13.27 9.96
N GLY A 196 5.48 -12.90 10.31
CA GLY A 196 6.24 -11.83 9.65
C GLY A 196 6.47 -10.70 10.64
N GLY A 197 7.69 -10.61 11.17
CA GLY A 197 8.01 -9.65 12.23
C GLY A 197 7.79 -8.19 11.81
N VAL A 198 7.45 -7.34 12.80
CA VAL A 198 7.38 -5.85 12.87
C VAL A 198 6.71 -5.06 11.73
N LEU A 199 6.68 -5.55 10.49
CA LEU A 199 6.21 -4.87 9.28
C LEU A 199 4.78 -5.29 8.88
N VAL A 200 4.09 -6.05 9.72
CA VAL A 200 2.77 -6.63 9.43
C VAL A 200 1.80 -6.19 10.52
N ASP A 201 1.05 -5.12 10.25
CA ASP A 201 0.03 -4.60 11.15
C ASP A 201 -1.38 -5.01 10.67
N ILE A 202 -2.13 -5.71 11.51
CA ILE A 202 -3.53 -6.06 11.22
C ILE A 202 -4.42 -4.83 11.07
N HIS A 203 -4.01 -3.66 11.56
CA HIS A 203 -4.73 -2.40 11.35
C HIS A 203 -4.64 -1.90 9.89
N ASP A 204 -3.65 -2.37 9.12
CA ASP A 204 -3.56 -2.06 7.69
C ASP A 204 -4.64 -2.79 6.89
N LEU A 205 -5.21 -3.87 7.44
CA LEU A 205 -6.27 -4.63 6.78
C LEU A 205 -7.46 -3.75 6.40
N PRO A 206 -8.12 -3.98 5.24
CA PRO A 206 -9.25 -3.18 4.82
C PRO A 206 -10.41 -3.42 5.76
N VAL A 207 -11.16 -2.36 6.03
CA VAL A 207 -12.43 -2.49 6.77
C VAL A 207 -13.44 -3.17 5.86
N MET A 208 -14.04 -4.25 6.34
CA MET A 208 -15.06 -5.02 5.64
C MET A 208 -16.32 -5.12 6.49
N SER A 209 -17.47 -4.99 5.83
CA SER A 209 -18.77 -5.30 6.43
C SER A 209 -19.11 -6.79 6.22
N PRO A 210 -19.82 -7.43 7.18
CA PRO A 210 -20.29 -8.81 7.04
C PRO A 210 -21.27 -9.02 5.88
#